data_AF-A0A7J7NNB1-F1
#
_entry.id   AF-A0A7J7NNB1-F1
#
_cell.length_a   1.000
_cell.length_b   1.000
_cell.length_c   1.000
_cell.angle_alpha   90.00
_cell.angle_beta   90.00
_cell.angle_gamma   90.00
#
_symmetry.space_group_name_H-M   'P 1'
#
loop_
_entity.id
_entity.type
_entity.pdbx_description
1 polymer ?
#
loop_
_entity_poly.entity_id
_entity_poly.type
_entity_poly.pdbx_seq_one_letter_code
_entity_poly.pdbx_strand_id
1 'polypeptide(L)'
;MRFFGGESTTLARVNEYFWKKDLIRIYKEIRNGMLGPDYSTKFSPWLAFGCLSPRFVHEEVKRYEKEKLANDSTYWVLFEMIWRDYFRFLTIKYGNFFQIGGPRKVESKWSQDRALFESWRDGCTGYPLIDANMKELSTTGFMSNRGRHVCPY
;
A
#
# COMPACT_ATOMS: atom_id res chain seq x y z
N MET A 1 -8.54 -4.45 9.98
CA MET A 1 -8.08 -5.85 9.89
C MET A 1 -6.84 -5.97 10.76
N ARG A 2 -6.74 -7.01 11.61
CA ARG A 2 -5.50 -7.30 12.34
C ARG A 2 -4.62 -8.19 11.46
N PHE A 3 -3.35 -7.82 11.27
CA PHE A 3 -2.42 -8.59 10.46
C PHE A 3 -1.71 -9.65 11.30
N PHE A 4 -1.50 -10.83 10.70
CA PHE A 4 -0.71 -11.91 11.28
C PHE A 4 0.43 -12.24 10.32
N GLY A 5 1.65 -12.40 10.85
CA GLY A 5 2.83 -12.71 10.05
C GLY A 5 2.83 -14.14 9.48
N GLY A 6 3.77 -14.42 8.58
CA GLY A 6 4.05 -15.76 8.06
C GLY A 6 3.51 -16.05 6.66
N GLU A 7 4.09 -17.05 6.00
CA GLU A 7 3.70 -17.48 4.66
C GLU A 7 2.29 -18.10 4.65
N SER A 8 1.94 -18.92 5.65
CA SER A 8 0.62 -19.56 5.70
C SER A 8 -0.53 -18.55 5.76
N THR A 9 -0.38 -17.47 6.52
CA THR A 9 -1.39 -16.39 6.61
C THR A 9 -1.45 -15.58 5.31
N THR A 10 -0.30 -15.41 4.65
CA THR A 10 -0.19 -14.79 3.32
C THR A 10 -1.00 -15.57 2.28
N LEU A 11 -0.75 -16.88 2.15
CA LEU A 11 -1.42 -17.73 1.17
C LEU A 11 -2.93 -17.80 1.43
N ALA A 12 -3.33 -17.86 2.70
CA ALA A 12 -4.72 -17.76 3.10
C ALA A 12 -5.35 -16.44 2.64
N ARG A 13 -4.64 -15.31 2.74
CA ARG A 13 -5.14 -14.01 2.28
C ARG A 13 -5.23 -13.91 0.76
N VAL A 14 -4.27 -14.47 0.02
CA VAL A 14 -4.36 -14.56 -1.46
C VAL A 14 -5.59 -15.38 -1.85
N ASN A 15 -5.78 -16.54 -1.22
CA ASN A 15 -6.95 -17.39 -1.44
C ASN A 15 -8.27 -16.68 -1.09
N GLU A 16 -8.31 -16.00 0.05
CA GLU A 16 -9.48 -15.23 0.49
C GLU A 16 -9.86 -14.16 -0.54
N TYR A 17 -8.89 -13.33 -0.96
CA TYR A 17 -9.16 -12.16 -1.79
C TYR A 17 -9.40 -12.51 -3.27
N PHE A 18 -8.58 -13.39 -3.87
CA PHE A 18 -8.70 -13.73 -5.29
C PHE A 18 -9.80 -14.77 -5.53
N TRP A 19 -9.87 -15.80 -4.69
CA TRP A 19 -10.63 -17.01 -5.03
C TRP A 19 -11.96 -17.09 -4.28
N LYS A 20 -11.95 -16.96 -2.95
CA LYS A 20 -13.16 -17.09 -2.11
C LYS A 20 -14.09 -15.90 -2.26
N LYS A 21 -13.58 -14.68 -2.16
CA LYS A 21 -14.37 -13.45 -2.28
C LYS A 21 -14.46 -12.89 -3.70
N ASP A 22 -13.67 -13.43 -4.62
CA ASP A 22 -13.67 -13.04 -6.03
C ASP A 22 -13.42 -11.52 -6.27
N LEU A 23 -12.65 -10.86 -5.38
CA LEU A 23 -12.54 -9.38 -5.36
C LEU A 23 -11.53 -8.81 -6.35
N ILE A 24 -10.64 -9.64 -6.89
CA ILE A 24 -9.62 -9.17 -7.85
C ILE A 24 -10.25 -8.54 -9.10
N ARG A 25 -11.41 -9.03 -9.56
CA ARG A 25 -12.10 -8.53 -10.77
C ARG A 25 -12.60 -7.08 -10.66
N ILE A 26 -12.78 -6.56 -9.45
CA ILE A 26 -13.22 -5.17 -9.20
C ILE A 26 -12.12 -4.33 -8.55
N TYR A 27 -10.89 -4.85 -8.42
CA TYR A 27 -9.80 -4.20 -7.70
C TYR A 27 -9.57 -2.74 -8.14
N LYS A 28 -9.58 -2.43 -9.44
CA LYS A 28 -9.33 -1.08 -9.95
C LYS A 28 -10.39 -0.07 -9.46
N GLU A 29 -11.63 -0.53 -9.31
CA GLU A 29 -12.76 0.29 -8.88
C GLU A 29 -12.68 0.58 -7.38
N ILE A 30 -12.32 -0.42 -6.57
CA ILE A 30 -12.40 -0.33 -5.12
C ILE A 30 -11.09 0.10 -4.44
N ARG A 31 -9.92 0.05 -5.12
CA ARG A 31 -8.58 0.31 -4.51
C ARG A 31 -8.41 1.65 -3.79
N ASN A 32 -9.25 2.65 -4.09
CA ASN A 32 -9.22 3.95 -3.44
C ASN A 32 -10.05 4.03 -2.14
N GLY A 33 -10.72 2.94 -1.76
CA GLY A 33 -11.42 2.84 -0.48
C GLY A 33 -10.49 3.00 0.72
N MET A 34 -11.07 3.37 1.86
CA MET A 34 -10.35 3.61 3.11
C MET A 34 -10.89 2.79 4.29
N LEU A 35 -12.03 2.11 4.12
CA LEU A 35 -12.69 1.37 5.19
C LEU A 35 -12.78 -0.12 4.87
N GLY A 36 -12.37 -0.95 5.83
CA GLY A 36 -12.48 -2.41 5.74
C GLY A 36 -11.33 -3.10 5.00
N PRO A 37 -11.27 -4.44 5.02
CA PRO A 37 -10.19 -5.19 4.39
C PRO A 37 -10.33 -5.32 2.87
N ASP A 38 -11.54 -5.23 2.33
CA ASP A 38 -11.87 -5.77 1.01
C ASP A 38 -11.65 -4.79 -0.14
N TYR A 39 -11.44 -3.50 0.13
CA TYR A 39 -11.17 -2.51 -0.91
C TYR A 39 -9.81 -2.70 -1.61
N SER A 40 -8.92 -3.56 -1.10
CA SER A 40 -7.64 -3.86 -1.75
C SER A 40 -7.06 -5.18 -1.26
N THR A 41 -6.02 -5.69 -1.94
CA THR A 41 -5.40 -6.99 -1.60
C THR A 41 -4.91 -7.08 -0.16
N LYS A 42 -4.45 -5.96 0.42
CA LYS A 42 -3.76 -5.87 1.71
C LYS A 42 -2.46 -6.68 1.77
N PHE A 43 -1.85 -6.99 0.63
CA PHE A 43 -0.64 -7.82 0.54
C PHE A 43 0.65 -7.14 1.05
N SER A 44 0.65 -5.81 1.24
CA SER A 44 1.87 -5.03 1.47
C SER A 44 2.72 -5.47 2.66
N PRO A 45 2.18 -5.88 3.83
CA PRO A 45 3.02 -6.32 4.94
C PRO A 45 3.81 -7.59 4.58
N TRP A 46 3.13 -8.58 4.00
CA TRP A 46 3.76 -9.85 3.62
C TRP A 46 4.75 -9.70 2.46
N LEU A 47 4.51 -8.78 1.53
CA LEU A 47 5.48 -8.43 0.47
C LEU A 47 6.72 -7.73 1.04
N ALA A 48 6.57 -6.92 2.09
CA ALA A 48 7.69 -6.23 2.74
C ALA A 48 8.58 -7.20 3.54
N PHE A 49 7.97 -8.18 4.22
CA PHE A 49 8.68 -9.22 4.97
C PHE A 49 9.14 -10.42 4.14
N GLY A 50 8.83 -10.46 2.84
CA GLY A 50 9.21 -11.56 1.96
C GLY A 50 8.39 -12.85 2.15
N CYS A 51 7.32 -12.82 2.96
CA CYS A 51 6.37 -13.92 3.09
C CYS A 51 5.53 -14.12 1.82
N LEU A 52 5.44 -13.09 0.96
CA LEU A 52 4.80 -13.15 -0.35
C LEU A 52 5.80 -12.80 -1.44
N SER A 53 5.95 -13.67 -2.43
CA SER A 53 6.70 -13.38 -3.65
C SER A 53 5.83 -12.62 -4.66
N PRO A 54 6.32 -11.53 -5.29
CA PRO A 54 5.59 -10.87 -6.37
C PRO A 54 5.43 -11.78 -7.60
N ARG A 55 6.33 -12.74 -7.83
CA ARG A 55 6.19 -13.75 -8.90
C ARG A 55 5.02 -14.69 -8.63
N PHE A 56 4.84 -15.11 -7.38
CA PHE A 56 3.70 -15.92 -6.99
C PHE A 56 2.39 -15.15 -7.18
N VAL A 57 2.33 -13.86 -6.81
CA VAL A 57 1.17 -13.03 -7.10
C VAL A 57 0.89 -12.96 -8.60
N HIS A 58 1.91 -12.79 -9.43
CA HIS A 58 1.75 -12.78 -10.88
C HIS A 58 1.18 -14.10 -11.42
N GLU A 59 1.70 -15.24 -10.98
CA GLU A 59 1.18 -16.56 -11.36
C GLU A 59 -0.29 -16.75 -10.95
N GLU A 60 -0.64 -16.34 -9.73
CA GLU A 60 -2.02 -16.40 -9.23
C GLU A 60 -2.98 -15.48 -10.00
N VAL A 61 -2.53 -14.29 -10.40
CA VAL A 61 -3.31 -13.41 -11.28
C VAL A 61 -3.52 -14.08 -12.64
N LYS A 62 -2.47 -14.63 -13.26
CA LYS A 62 -2.58 -15.32 -14.55
C LYS A 62 -3.49 -16.53 -14.50
N ARG A 63 -3.44 -17.27 -13.39
CA ARG A 63 -4.34 -18.39 -13.12
C ARG A 63 -5.80 -17.91 -13.00
N TYR A 64 -6.05 -16.85 -12.25
CA TYR A 64 -7.38 -16.23 -12.15
C TYR A 64 -7.90 -15.75 -13.52
N GLU A 65 -7.06 -15.07 -14.29
CA GLU A 65 -7.41 -14.57 -15.63
C GLU A 65 -7.81 -15.71 -16.58
N LYS A 66 -7.14 -16.86 -16.49
CA LYS A 66 -7.44 -18.06 -17.28
C LYS A 66 -8.73 -18.75 -16.85
N GLU A 67 -8.96 -18.86 -15.54
CA GLU A 67 -10.08 -19.64 -14.98
C GLU A 67 -11.38 -18.85 -14.85
N LYS A 68 -11.31 -17.52 -14.72
CA LYS A 68 -12.47 -16.68 -14.40
C LYS A 68 -12.63 -15.50 -15.34
N LEU A 69 -11.77 -14.48 -15.21
CA LEU A 69 -11.93 -13.23 -15.95
C LEU A 69 -10.59 -12.49 -16.03
N ALA A 70 -10.24 -12.02 -17.22
CA ALA A 70 -9.22 -11.02 -17.44
C ALA A 70 -9.89 -9.67 -17.70
N ASN A 71 -9.50 -8.64 -16.96
CA ASN A 71 -9.97 -7.28 -17.17
C ASN A 71 -8.96 -6.24 -16.65
N ASP A 72 -9.33 -4.97 -16.73
CA ASP A 72 -8.52 -3.88 -16.21
C ASP A 72 -8.12 -4.06 -14.74
N SER A 73 -9.00 -4.63 -13.90
CA SER A 73 -8.74 -4.82 -12.48
C SER A 73 -7.69 -5.89 -12.21
N THR A 74 -7.71 -7.02 -12.93
CA THR A 74 -6.69 -8.06 -12.81
C THR A 74 -5.32 -7.55 -13.25
N TYR A 75 -5.27 -6.79 -14.36
CA TYR A 75 -4.08 -6.08 -14.78
C TYR A 75 -3.60 -5.06 -13.73
N TRP A 76 -4.51 -4.29 -13.13
CA TRP A 76 -4.14 -3.22 -12.20
C TRP A 76 -3.44 -3.73 -10.95
N VAL A 77 -3.71 -4.96 -10.51
CA VAL A 77 -2.93 -5.58 -9.41
C VAL A 77 -1.45 -5.71 -9.80
N LEU A 78 -1.17 -6.14 -11.03
CA LEU A 78 0.20 -6.26 -11.54
C LEU A 78 0.84 -4.90 -11.77
N PHE A 79 0.08 -3.92 -12.25
CA PHE A 79 0.55 -2.55 -12.41
C PHE A 79 1.07 -1.95 -11.09
N GLU A 80 0.40 -2.23 -9.97
CA GLU A 80 0.83 -1.76 -8.65
C GLU A 80 2.08 -2.51 -8.14
N MET A 81 2.28 -3.77 -8.58
CA MET A 81 3.54 -4.48 -8.34
C MET A 81 4.69 -3.86 -9.13
N ILE A 82 4.44 -3.33 -10.32
CA ILE A 82 5.45 -2.60 -11.11
C ILE A 82 5.90 -1.34 -10.36
N TRP A 83 4.99 -0.61 -9.70
CA TRP A 83 5.36 0.53 -8.85
C TRP A 83 6.31 0.14 -7.71
N ARG A 84 6.06 -1.02 -7.07
CA ARG A 84 6.98 -1.56 -6.05
C ARG A 84 8.38 -1.79 -6.63
N ASP A 85 8.47 -2.45 -7.78
CA ASP A 85 9.76 -2.75 -8.42
C ASP A 85 10.45 -1.48 -8.92
N TYR A 86 9.69 -0.52 -9.44
CA TYR A 86 10.18 0.80 -9.84
C TYR A 86 10.90 1.48 -8.68
N PHE A 87 10.27 1.61 -7.51
CA PHE A 87 10.91 2.23 -6.34
C PHE A 87 12.11 1.43 -5.83
N ARG A 88 12.07 0.09 -5.90
CA ARG A 88 13.24 -0.74 -5.59
C ARG A 88 14.43 -0.38 -6.47
N PHE A 89 14.26 -0.33 -7.80
CA PHE A 89 15.35 0.04 -8.71
C PHE A 89 15.75 1.51 -8.58
N LEU A 90 14.81 2.39 -8.26
CA LEU A 90 15.06 3.81 -8.06
C LEU A 90 16.02 4.05 -6.88
N THR A 91 15.84 3.34 -5.77
CA THR A 91 16.74 3.46 -4.60
C THR A 91 18.17 3.04 -4.93
N ILE A 92 18.36 1.98 -5.72
CA ILE A 92 19.68 1.54 -6.20
C ILE A 92 20.31 2.60 -7.11
N LYS A 93 19.53 3.14 -8.06
CA LYS A 93 20.02 4.13 -9.03
C LYS A 93 20.54 5.41 -8.36
N TYR A 94 19.82 5.93 -7.37
CA TYR A 94 20.15 7.23 -6.79
C TYR A 94 21.06 7.15 -5.57
N GLY A 95 21.05 6.05 -4.80
CA GLY A 95 21.88 5.82 -3.61
C GLY A 95 21.60 6.75 -2.41
N ASN A 96 21.45 8.05 -2.67
CA ASN A 96 21.22 9.14 -1.72
C ASN A 96 19.77 9.63 -1.75
N PHE A 97 18.80 8.70 -1.81
CA PHE A 97 17.38 9.02 -1.96
C PHE A 97 16.81 9.85 -0.79
N PHE A 98 17.41 9.74 0.39
CA PHE A 98 16.90 10.28 1.67
C PHE A 98 17.43 11.68 2.03
N GLN A 99 18.13 12.35 1.12
CA GLN A 99 18.58 13.73 1.34
C GLN A 99 17.39 14.70 1.31
N ILE A 100 17.47 15.83 2.03
CA ILE A 100 16.37 16.82 2.15
C ILE A 100 15.87 17.31 0.78
N GLY A 101 16.77 17.50 -0.18
CA GLY A 101 16.41 17.90 -1.55
C GLY A 101 15.96 16.75 -2.47
N GLY A 102 15.97 15.52 -1.96
CA GLY A 102 15.66 14.30 -2.71
C GLY A 102 16.56 14.06 -3.93
N PRO A 103 16.18 13.14 -4.83
CA PRO A 103 16.95 12.83 -6.05
C PRO A 103 17.14 14.02 -7.00
N ARG A 104 16.25 15.02 -6.94
CA ARG A 104 16.31 16.24 -7.76
C ARG A 104 17.15 17.36 -7.12
N LYS A 105 17.64 17.17 -5.89
CA LYS A 105 18.44 18.15 -5.14
C LYS A 105 17.75 19.53 -5.05
N VAL A 106 16.44 19.52 -4.81
CA VAL A 106 15.65 20.76 -4.70
C VAL A 106 16.04 21.48 -3.41
N GLU A 107 16.39 22.77 -3.52
CA GLU A 107 16.57 23.63 -2.37
C GLU A 107 15.19 24.12 -1.90
N SER A 108 14.84 23.81 -0.66
CA SER A 108 13.57 24.21 -0.05
C SER A 108 13.73 24.40 1.44
N LYS A 109 13.00 25.37 1.99
CA LYS A 109 12.96 25.63 3.43
C LYS A 109 11.82 24.80 4.02
N TRP A 110 12.18 23.70 4.69
CA TRP A 110 11.25 22.87 5.43
C TRP A 110 11.20 23.31 6.89
N SER A 111 10.00 23.46 7.45
CA SER A 111 9.83 23.72 8.88
C SER A 111 10.06 22.43 9.68
N GLN A 112 10.70 22.56 10.84
CA GLN A 112 10.86 21.48 11.83
C GLN A 112 10.06 21.78 13.10
N ASP A 113 8.94 22.50 12.96
CA ASP A 113 8.04 22.78 14.07
C ASP A 113 7.51 21.47 14.69
N ARG A 114 7.92 21.24 15.93
CA ARG A 114 7.62 20.02 16.66
C ARG A 114 6.15 19.94 17.07
N ALA A 115 5.52 21.06 17.40
CA ALA A 115 4.12 21.07 17.82
C ALA A 115 3.21 20.72 16.63
N LEU A 116 3.49 21.28 15.45
CA LEU A 116 2.78 20.92 14.21
C LEU A 116 2.98 19.44 13.86
N PHE A 117 4.21 18.94 13.90
CA PHE A 117 4.47 17.52 13.67
C PHE A 117 3.74 16.60 14.67
N GLU A 118 3.73 16.94 15.96
CA GLU A 118 3.04 16.15 16.99
C GLU A 118 1.52 16.14 16.76
N SER A 119 0.91 17.28 16.42
CA SER A 119 -0.51 17.34 16.04
C SER A 119 -0.85 16.46 14.85
N TRP A 120 0.02 16.40 13.84
CA TRP A 120 -0.15 15.55 12.68
C TRP A 120 0.03 14.07 13.04
N ARG A 121 1.09 13.73 13.78
CA ARG A 121 1.40 12.37 14.23
C ARG A 121 0.24 11.78 15.05
N ASP A 122 -0.33 12.57 15.95
CA ASP A 122 -1.35 12.11 16.91
C ASP A 122 -2.78 12.18 16.32
N GLY A 123 -2.94 12.72 15.10
CA GLY A 123 -4.24 12.88 14.45
C GLY A 123 -5.13 13.89 15.18
N CYS A 124 -4.54 15.04 15.52
CA CYS A 124 -5.15 16.17 16.21
C CYS A 124 -4.99 17.48 15.40
N THR A 125 -4.97 17.38 14.07
CA THR A 125 -4.83 18.53 13.17
C THR A 125 -6.11 19.36 13.08
N GLY A 126 -7.25 18.80 13.48
CA GLY A 126 -8.58 19.40 13.31
C GLY A 126 -9.22 19.10 11.96
N TYR A 127 -8.52 18.40 11.07
CA TYR A 127 -9.04 17.93 9.79
C TYR A 127 -9.43 16.45 9.88
N PRO A 128 -10.74 16.11 9.88
CA PRO A 128 -11.20 14.75 10.18
C PRO A 128 -10.59 13.67 9.29
N LEU A 129 -10.36 13.96 8.01
CA LEU A 129 -9.76 12.99 7.07
C LEU A 129 -8.29 12.69 7.40
N ILE A 130 -7.50 13.70 7.75
CA ILE A 130 -6.09 13.53 8.14
C ILE A 130 -6.04 12.79 9.48
N ASP A 131 -6.81 13.28 10.45
CA ASP A 131 -6.85 12.76 11.81
C ASP A 131 -7.24 11.28 11.84
N ALA A 132 -8.25 10.89 11.04
CA ALA A 132 -8.68 9.50 10.94
C ALA A 132 -7.59 8.57 10.37
N ASN A 133 -6.87 9.00 9.32
CA ASN A 133 -5.81 8.19 8.73
C ASN A 133 -4.60 8.07 9.66
N MET A 134 -4.21 9.16 10.33
CA MET A 134 -3.10 9.14 11.29
C MET A 134 -3.42 8.27 12.52
N LYS A 135 -4.68 8.28 12.97
CA LYS A 135 -5.20 7.36 13.99
C LYS A 135 -5.24 5.90 13.50
N GLU A 136 -5.63 5.66 12.25
CA GLU A 136 -5.57 4.31 11.65
C GLU A 136 -4.14 3.76 11.67
N LEU A 137 -3.17 4.59 11.27
CA LEU A 137 -1.76 4.22 11.21
C LEU A 137 -1.20 3.88 12.60
N SER A 138 -1.43 4.73 13.61
CA SER A 138 -0.94 4.51 14.97
C SER A 138 -1.61 3.30 15.64
N THR A 139 -2.90 3.05 15.35
CA THR A 139 -3.65 1.96 15.97
C THR A 139 -3.38 0.60 15.32
N THR A 140 -3.17 0.57 13.99
CA THR A 140 -3.15 -0.69 13.23
C THR A 140 -1.82 -0.99 12.53
N GLY A 141 -0.93 0.00 12.43
CA GLY A 141 0.28 -0.09 11.60
C GLY A 141 0.00 -0.07 10.10
N PHE A 142 -1.26 0.19 9.69
CA PHE A 142 -1.68 0.24 8.30
C PHE A 142 -2.43 1.55 8.02
N MET A 143 -2.33 2.00 6.78
CA MET A 143 -3.07 3.15 6.25
C MET A 143 -3.32 2.88 4.77
N SER A 144 -4.53 3.21 4.30
CA SER A 144 -4.90 3.11 2.89
C SER A 144 -3.93 3.88 1.96
N ASN A 145 -3.77 3.43 0.71
CA ASN A 145 -2.92 4.16 -0.25
C ASN A 145 -3.44 5.59 -0.48
N ARG A 146 -4.77 5.74 -0.53
CA ARG A 146 -5.42 7.05 -0.65
C ARG A 146 -5.09 7.95 0.55
N GLY A 147 -5.16 7.40 1.76
CA GLY A 147 -4.76 8.08 2.99
C GLY A 147 -3.33 8.58 2.95
N ARG A 148 -2.38 7.72 2.55
CA ARG A 148 -0.95 8.06 2.45
C ARG A 148 -0.64 9.16 1.43
N HIS A 149 -1.48 9.33 0.40
CA HIS A 149 -1.33 10.44 -0.55
C HIS A 149 -1.89 11.76 0.00
N VAL A 150 -2.88 11.72 0.89
CA VAL A 150 -3.54 12.92 1.42
C VAL A 150 -2.87 13.43 2.70
N CYS A 151 -2.23 12.53 3.46
CA CYS A 151 -1.61 12.85 4.75
C CYS A 151 -0.10 13.19 4.75
N PRO A 152 0.66 13.41 3.66
CA PRO A 152 2.03 13.91 3.79
C PRO A 152 2.08 15.24 4.55
N TYR A 153 3.00 15.33 5.53
CA TYR A 153 3.37 16.54 6.27
C TYR A 153 4.45 17.32 5.51
#